data_AF-A0A521TIL8-F1
#
_entry.id   AF-A0A521TIL8-F1
#
_cell.length_a   1.000
_cell.length_b   1.000
_cell.length_c   1.000
_cell.angle_alpha   90.00
_cell.angle_beta   90.00
_cell.angle_gamma   90.00
#
_symmetry.space_group_name_H-M   'P 1'
#
loop_
_entity.id
_entity.type
_entity.pdbx_description
1 polymer ?
#
loop_
_entity_poly.entity_id
_entity_poly.type
_entity_poly.pdbx_seq_one_letter_code
_entity_poly.pdbx_strand_id
1 'polypeptide(L)'
;MNYRDTLEDLELRLDLGREFDTIERFYIGVCSSLELSATAREALAVATQYLDLAISDEDLERARVACWASIKGRDTNLVDREVASTRAVICATYPRGWGDDAFCGLEAFGGFATAAGANPDDLTLALQTTFADTLGQSAAQQADGADISRSAQ
;
A
#
# COMPACT_ATOMS: atom_id res chain seq x y z
N MET A 1 7.61 -10.54 -14.79
CA MET A 1 7.69 -9.18 -14.22
C MET A 1 7.82 -9.36 -12.72
N ASN A 2 8.85 -8.81 -12.10
CA ASN A 2 9.00 -8.88 -10.64
C ASN A 2 8.24 -7.73 -9.95
N TYR A 3 8.25 -7.67 -8.61
CA TYR A 3 7.56 -6.64 -7.84
C TYR A 3 7.97 -5.21 -8.24
N ARG A 4 9.28 -4.96 -8.35
CA ARG A 4 9.81 -3.64 -8.72
C ARG A 4 9.40 -3.25 -10.14
N ASP A 5 9.57 -4.15 -11.10
CA ASP A 5 9.15 -3.91 -12.48
C ASP A 5 7.64 -3.57 -12.55
N THR A 6 6.82 -4.23 -11.71
CA THR A 6 5.37 -3.98 -11.63
C THR A 6 5.08 -2.60 -11.05
N LEU A 7 5.79 -2.18 -10.00
CA LEU A 7 5.65 -0.83 -9.45
C LEU A 7 6.05 0.24 -10.48
N GLU A 8 7.13 0.02 -11.21
CA GLU A 8 7.58 0.95 -12.27
C GLU A 8 6.55 1.05 -13.40
N ASP A 9 5.88 -0.06 -13.80
CA ASP A 9 4.77 -0.02 -14.77
C ASP A 9 3.57 0.77 -14.23
N LEU A 10 3.22 0.60 -12.94
CA LEU A 10 2.10 1.31 -12.32
C LEU A 10 2.35 2.83 -12.27
N GLU A 11 3.55 3.25 -11.86
CA GLU A 11 3.95 4.67 -11.83
C GLU A 11 3.87 5.34 -13.21
N LEU A 12 4.21 4.60 -14.28
CA LEU A 12 4.12 5.12 -15.65
C LEU A 12 2.68 5.27 -16.14
N ARG A 13 1.75 4.47 -15.60
CA ARG A 13 0.38 4.33 -16.12
C ARG A 13 -0.65 5.07 -15.27
N LEU A 14 -0.34 5.32 -14.01
CA LEU A 14 -1.25 5.86 -13.00
C LEU A 14 -0.62 7.07 -12.31
N ASP A 15 -1.47 8.00 -11.87
CA ASP A 15 -1.09 8.99 -10.88
C ASP A 15 -1.23 8.35 -9.49
N LEU A 16 -0.20 7.64 -9.04
CA LEU A 16 -0.25 6.86 -7.79
C LEU A 16 -0.61 7.71 -6.56
N GLY A 17 -0.30 9.02 -6.58
CA GLY A 17 -0.69 9.96 -5.53
C GLY A 17 -2.21 10.12 -5.37
N ARG A 18 -3.00 9.76 -6.40
CA ARG A 18 -4.48 9.74 -6.35
C ARG A 18 -5.06 8.38 -5.99
N GLU A 19 -4.26 7.33 -6.01
CA GLU A 19 -4.70 5.94 -5.81
C GLU A 19 -4.58 5.49 -4.34
N PHE A 20 -4.71 6.42 -3.38
CA PHE A 20 -4.53 6.15 -1.95
C PHE A 20 -5.35 4.95 -1.45
N ASP A 21 -6.65 4.91 -1.72
CA ASP A 21 -7.51 3.82 -1.25
C ASP A 21 -7.08 2.46 -1.84
N THR A 22 -6.58 2.45 -3.09
CA THR A 22 -6.07 1.25 -3.77
C THR A 22 -4.77 0.77 -3.13
N ILE A 23 -3.85 1.70 -2.84
CA ILE A 23 -2.60 1.45 -2.13
C ILE A 23 -2.87 0.89 -0.73
N GLU A 24 -3.78 1.49 0.03
CA GLU A 24 -4.14 1.03 1.37
C GLU A 24 -4.77 -0.36 1.35
N ARG A 25 -5.65 -0.65 0.38
CA ARG A 25 -6.19 -2.02 0.20
C ARG A 25 -5.08 -3.04 -0.05
N PHE A 26 -4.07 -2.69 -0.84
CA PHE A 26 -2.93 -3.55 -1.09
C PHE A 26 -2.13 -3.79 0.19
N TYR A 27 -1.78 -2.75 0.95
CA TYR A 27 -1.07 -2.88 2.21
C TYR A 27 -1.84 -3.73 3.22
N ILE A 28 -3.14 -3.46 3.40
CA ILE A 28 -4.00 -4.19 4.33
C ILE A 28 -4.10 -5.66 3.95
N GLY A 29 -4.32 -5.95 2.65
CA GLY A 29 -4.44 -7.31 2.14
C GLY A 29 -3.19 -8.14 2.39
N VAL A 30 -2.01 -7.58 2.09
CA VAL A 30 -0.73 -8.25 2.33
C VAL A 30 -0.47 -8.41 3.83
N CYS A 31 -0.63 -7.35 4.63
CA CYS A 31 -0.42 -7.41 6.09
C CYS A 31 -1.33 -8.43 6.79
N SER A 32 -2.54 -8.65 6.29
CA SER A 32 -3.48 -9.65 6.83
C SER A 32 -2.96 -11.09 6.72
N SER A 33 -2.01 -11.35 5.83
CA SER A 33 -1.38 -12.67 5.64
C SER A 33 -0.09 -12.87 6.46
N LEU A 34 0.42 -11.81 7.10
CA LEU A 34 1.67 -11.85 7.86
C LEU A 34 1.46 -12.32 9.30
N GLU A 35 2.54 -12.79 9.92
CA GLU A 35 2.59 -12.99 11.37
C GLU A 35 2.77 -11.62 12.06
N LEU A 36 1.71 -11.17 12.74
CA LEU A 36 1.64 -9.87 13.41
C LEU A 36 1.66 -10.00 14.93
N SER A 37 2.36 -9.08 15.59
CA SER A 37 2.23 -8.83 17.02
C SER A 37 0.80 -8.33 17.36
N ALA A 38 0.43 -8.34 18.63
CA ALA A 38 -0.88 -7.84 19.06
C ALA A 38 -1.08 -6.36 18.67
N THR A 39 -0.09 -5.51 18.93
CA THR A 39 -0.13 -4.08 18.58
C THR A 39 -0.23 -3.86 17.07
N ALA A 40 0.52 -4.62 16.26
CA ALA A 40 0.44 -4.52 14.81
C ALA A 40 -0.93 -4.97 14.28
N ARG A 41 -1.53 -6.02 14.88
CA ARG A 41 -2.87 -6.48 14.52
C ARG A 41 -3.96 -5.45 14.86
N GLU A 42 -3.86 -4.80 16.01
CA GLU A 42 -4.74 -3.70 16.40
C GLU A 42 -4.61 -2.53 15.42
N ALA A 43 -3.40 -2.13 15.08
CA ALA A 43 -3.16 -1.05 14.12
C ALA A 43 -3.70 -1.36 12.72
N LEU A 44 -3.55 -2.61 12.25
CA LEU A 44 -4.13 -3.06 10.98
C LEU A 44 -5.67 -3.02 10.99
N ALA A 45 -6.30 -3.34 12.13
CA ALA A 45 -7.75 -3.24 12.27
C ALA A 45 -8.22 -1.78 12.22
N VAL A 46 -7.46 -0.86 12.81
CA VAL A 46 -7.70 0.60 12.72
C VAL A 46 -7.54 1.06 11.27
N ALA A 47 -6.49 0.67 10.56
CA ALA A 47 -6.29 0.96 9.14
C ALA A 47 -7.49 0.51 8.26
N THR A 48 -7.99 -0.70 8.53
CA THR A 48 -9.17 -1.24 7.82
C THR A 48 -10.41 -0.37 8.07
N GLN A 49 -10.66 0.00 9.33
CA GLN A 49 -11.78 0.89 9.68
C GLN A 49 -11.64 2.30 9.09
N TYR A 50 -10.40 2.77 8.93
CA TYR A 50 -10.11 4.09 8.33
C TYR A 50 -10.42 4.12 6.83
N LEU A 51 -10.10 3.03 6.14
CA LEU A 51 -10.46 2.85 4.73
C LEU A 51 -11.99 2.89 4.56
N ASP A 52 -12.72 2.31 5.50
CA ASP A 52 -14.20 2.30 5.56
C ASP A 52 -14.82 3.61 6.08
N LEU A 53 -14.00 4.65 6.34
CA LEU A 53 -14.42 5.95 6.88
C LEU A 53 -15.12 5.86 8.26
N ALA A 54 -14.87 4.77 9.00
CA ALA A 54 -15.51 4.51 10.29
C ALA A 54 -14.76 5.13 11.48
N ILE A 55 -13.52 5.59 11.27
CA ILE A 55 -12.67 6.22 12.28
C ILE A 55 -11.99 7.49 11.74
N SER A 56 -11.44 8.30 12.63
CA SER A 56 -10.80 9.57 12.29
C SER A 56 -9.31 9.43 11.94
N ASP A 57 -8.73 10.45 11.29
CA ASP A 57 -7.29 10.58 11.08
C ASP A 57 -6.52 10.53 12.42
N GLU A 58 -7.09 11.08 13.50
CA GLU A 58 -6.47 11.09 14.83
C GLU A 58 -6.37 9.68 15.41
N ASP A 59 -7.40 8.86 15.23
CA ASP A 59 -7.40 7.46 15.68
C ASP A 59 -6.39 6.62 14.89
N LEU A 60 -6.28 6.87 13.57
CA LEU A 60 -5.28 6.24 12.72
C LEU A 60 -3.85 6.61 13.16
N GLU A 61 -3.59 7.91 13.35
CA GLU A 61 -2.29 8.40 13.80
C GLU A 61 -1.91 7.83 15.17
N ARG A 62 -2.87 7.74 16.10
CA ARG A 62 -2.67 7.14 17.42
C ARG A 62 -2.26 5.67 17.31
N ALA A 63 -2.89 4.90 16.44
CA ALA A 63 -2.52 3.52 16.19
C ALA A 63 -1.13 3.40 15.55
N ARG A 64 -0.80 4.26 14.59
CA ARG A 64 0.54 4.34 13.98
C ARG A 64 1.63 4.60 15.03
N VAL A 65 1.41 5.57 15.92
CA VAL A 65 2.35 5.92 17.00
C VAL A 65 2.52 4.75 17.97
N ALA A 66 1.44 4.08 18.36
CA ALA A 66 1.50 2.90 19.22
C ALA A 66 2.29 1.76 18.56
N CYS A 67 2.05 1.52 17.27
CA CYS A 67 2.75 0.53 16.45
C CYS A 67 4.26 0.85 16.40
N TRP A 68 4.63 2.10 16.11
CA TRP A 68 6.03 2.54 16.13
C TRP A 68 6.69 2.40 17.50
N ALA A 69 5.98 2.76 18.57
CA ALA A 69 6.49 2.66 19.94
C ALA A 69 6.83 1.21 20.33
N SER A 70 6.09 0.22 19.83
CA SER A 70 6.31 -1.21 20.12
C SER A 70 7.65 -1.76 19.59
N ILE A 71 8.20 -1.13 18.55
CA ILE A 71 9.48 -1.51 17.93
C ILE A 71 10.59 -0.47 18.15
N LYS A 72 10.33 0.59 18.91
CA LYS A 72 11.28 1.69 19.12
C LYS A 72 12.60 1.17 19.69
N GLY A 73 13.71 1.53 19.04
CA GLY A 73 15.05 1.06 19.41
C GLY A 73 15.45 -0.27 18.75
N ARG A 74 14.52 -0.91 18.03
CA ARG A 74 14.76 -2.03 17.11
C ARG A 74 14.33 -1.71 15.67
N ASP A 75 13.82 -0.51 15.41
CA ASP A 75 13.07 -0.12 14.21
C ASP A 75 13.89 -0.16 12.90
N THR A 76 15.22 -0.31 12.99
CA THR A 76 16.14 -0.51 11.87
C THR A 76 16.58 -1.96 11.67
N ASN A 77 16.26 -2.87 12.61
CA ASN A 77 16.64 -4.28 12.54
C ASN A 77 15.61 -5.09 11.73
N LEU A 78 15.69 -4.99 10.40
CA LEU A 78 14.78 -5.71 9.50
C LEU A 78 15.06 -7.21 9.38
N VAL A 79 16.10 -7.74 10.05
CA VAL A 79 16.31 -9.19 10.19
C VAL A 79 15.29 -9.80 11.17
N ASP A 80 14.79 -8.99 12.10
CA ASP A 80 13.70 -9.36 13.00
C ASP A 80 12.37 -9.29 12.24
N ARG A 81 11.73 -10.45 12.04
CA ARG A 81 10.48 -10.56 11.28
C ARG A 81 9.33 -9.80 11.94
N GLU A 82 9.29 -9.72 13.26
CA GLU A 82 8.27 -8.96 13.98
C GLU A 82 8.46 -7.46 13.73
N VAL A 83 9.71 -6.98 13.72
CA VAL A 83 10.00 -5.58 13.37
C VAL A 83 9.61 -5.32 11.93
N ALA A 84 9.99 -6.19 11.00
CA ALA A 84 9.65 -6.05 9.58
C ALA A 84 8.13 -6.05 9.34
N SER A 85 7.36 -6.95 9.96
CA SER A 85 5.91 -6.98 9.81
C SER A 85 5.24 -5.76 10.45
N THR A 86 5.76 -5.29 11.58
CA THR A 86 5.30 -4.04 12.22
C THR A 86 5.58 -2.83 11.31
N ARG A 87 6.74 -2.77 10.67
CA ARG A 87 7.08 -1.72 9.68
C ARG A 87 6.15 -1.76 8.46
N ALA A 88 5.79 -2.94 7.97
CA ALA A 88 4.80 -3.09 6.91
C ALA A 88 3.41 -2.58 7.34
N VAL A 89 2.96 -2.89 8.57
CA VAL A 89 1.70 -2.37 9.10
C VAL A 89 1.72 -0.86 9.27
N ILE A 90 2.85 -0.26 9.65
CA ILE A 90 2.97 1.21 9.75
C ILE A 90 2.68 1.88 8.40
N CYS A 91 3.08 1.26 7.28
CA CYS A 91 2.73 1.77 5.94
C CYS A 91 1.21 1.84 5.71
N ALA A 92 0.43 0.92 6.27
CA ALA A 92 -1.03 0.89 6.16
C ALA A 92 -1.75 1.90 7.08
N THR A 93 -1.00 2.72 7.82
CA THR A 93 -1.57 3.65 8.82
C THR A 93 -1.23 5.11 8.52
N TYR A 94 -0.79 5.41 7.31
CA TYR A 94 -0.62 6.80 6.87
C TYR A 94 -1.97 7.41 6.48
N PRO A 95 -2.27 8.65 6.91
CA PRO A 95 -3.54 9.28 6.56
C PRO A 95 -3.57 9.71 5.09
N ARG A 96 -4.78 9.95 4.59
CA ARG A 96 -5.00 10.51 3.24
C ARG A 96 -4.21 11.82 3.07
N GLY A 97 -3.59 12.01 1.91
CA GLY A 97 -2.85 13.23 1.60
C GLY A 97 -1.37 13.24 1.98
N TRP A 98 -0.83 12.16 2.56
CA TRP A 98 0.63 11.93 2.64
C TRP A 98 1.24 11.46 1.31
N GLY A 99 0.59 11.80 0.19
CA GLY A 99 0.84 11.25 -1.15
C GLY A 99 2.05 11.80 -1.88
N ASP A 100 2.95 12.53 -1.21
CA ASP A 100 4.08 13.19 -1.87
C ASP A 100 5.12 12.19 -2.44
N ASP A 101 5.04 10.89 -2.08
CA ASP A 101 5.85 9.83 -2.70
C ASP A 101 5.20 8.42 -2.57
N ALA A 102 4.08 8.20 -3.25
CA ALA A 102 3.37 6.92 -3.26
C ALA A 102 4.23 5.75 -3.75
N PHE A 103 5.10 6.00 -4.73
CA PHE A 103 6.06 5.02 -5.24
C PHE A 103 7.03 4.56 -4.15
N CYS A 104 7.71 5.48 -3.46
CA CYS A 104 8.63 5.10 -2.38
C CYS A 104 7.90 4.42 -1.23
N GLY A 105 6.64 4.79 -0.96
CA GLY A 105 5.79 4.07 0.01
C GLY A 105 5.62 2.60 -0.36
N LEU A 106 5.23 2.31 -1.61
CA LEU A 106 5.03 0.96 -2.12
C LEU A 106 6.34 0.17 -2.20
N GLU A 107 7.45 0.82 -2.62
CA GLU A 107 8.77 0.19 -2.66
C GLU A 107 9.24 -0.19 -1.25
N ALA A 108 9.14 0.72 -0.29
CA ALA A 108 9.50 0.46 1.10
C ALA A 108 8.65 -0.64 1.72
N PHE A 109 7.33 -0.61 1.49
CA PHE A 109 6.41 -1.64 1.93
C PHE A 109 6.82 -3.03 1.42
N GLY A 110 7.13 -3.15 0.13
CA GLY A 110 7.54 -4.43 -0.44
C GLY A 110 8.80 -5.00 0.19
N GLY A 111 9.76 -4.12 0.54
CA GLY A 111 10.94 -4.47 1.32
C GLY A 111 10.59 -5.01 2.71
N PHE A 112 9.71 -4.32 3.43
CA PHE A 112 9.27 -4.75 4.78
C PHE A 112 8.47 -6.06 4.74
N ALA A 113 7.52 -6.20 3.81
CA ALA A 113 6.71 -7.40 3.66
C ALA A 113 7.58 -8.63 3.33
N THR A 114 8.55 -8.48 2.42
CA THR A 114 9.48 -9.56 2.08
C THR A 114 10.35 -9.94 3.28
N ALA A 115 10.87 -8.96 4.03
CA ALA A 115 11.64 -9.21 5.25
C ALA A 115 10.80 -9.88 6.36
N ALA A 116 9.50 -9.59 6.41
CA ALA A 116 8.53 -10.24 7.29
C ALA A 116 8.21 -11.69 6.87
N GLY A 117 8.63 -12.13 5.68
CA GLY A 117 8.44 -13.48 5.17
C GLY A 117 7.39 -13.62 4.07
N ALA A 118 6.86 -12.52 3.51
CA ALA A 118 6.02 -12.58 2.32
C ALA A 118 6.80 -13.17 1.13
N ASN A 119 6.12 -14.00 0.34
CA ASN A 119 6.68 -14.49 -0.91
C ASN A 119 6.65 -13.35 -1.97
N PRO A 120 7.77 -13.05 -2.66
CA PRO A 120 7.81 -12.01 -3.68
C PRO A 120 6.85 -12.21 -4.86
N ASP A 121 6.56 -13.46 -5.25
CA ASP A 121 5.62 -13.77 -6.33
C ASP A 121 4.18 -13.49 -5.90
N ASP A 122 3.81 -13.87 -4.68
CA ASP A 122 2.49 -13.57 -4.11
C ASP A 122 2.30 -12.07 -3.92
N LEU A 123 3.34 -11.35 -3.49
CA LEU A 123 3.33 -9.90 -3.37
C LEU A 123 3.12 -9.21 -4.72
N THR A 124 3.80 -9.69 -5.77
CA THR A 124 3.63 -9.20 -7.14
C THR A 124 2.22 -9.44 -7.65
N LEU A 125 1.67 -10.63 -7.40
CA LEU A 125 0.31 -10.98 -7.79
C LEU A 125 -0.73 -10.13 -7.04
N ALA A 126 -0.54 -9.91 -5.74
CA ALA A 126 -1.42 -9.06 -4.93
C ALA A 126 -1.42 -7.62 -5.47
N LEU A 127 -0.25 -7.06 -5.78
CA LEU A 127 -0.13 -5.72 -6.35
C LEU A 127 -0.87 -5.62 -7.69
N GLN A 128 -0.65 -6.56 -8.61
CA GLN A 128 -1.34 -6.57 -9.91
C GLN A 128 -2.86 -6.69 -9.75
N THR A 129 -3.31 -7.56 -8.83
CA THR A 129 -4.73 -7.81 -8.59
C THR A 129 -5.41 -6.59 -8.01
N THR A 130 -4.80 -5.93 -7.02
CA THR A 130 -5.39 -4.75 -6.37
C THR A 130 -5.52 -3.56 -7.34
N PHE A 131 -4.59 -3.40 -8.29
CA PHE A 131 -4.59 -2.30 -9.24
C PHE A 131 -5.27 -2.61 -10.59
N ALA A 132 -5.76 -3.84 -10.80
CA ALA A 132 -6.34 -4.26 -12.07
C ALA A 132 -7.53 -3.38 -12.50
N ASP A 133 -8.40 -3.02 -11.57
CA ASP A 133 -9.58 -2.18 -11.84
C ASP A 133 -9.17 -0.75 -12.21
N THR A 134 -8.21 -0.16 -11.50
CA THR A 134 -7.68 1.18 -11.82
C THR A 134 -7.07 1.21 -13.22
N LEU A 135 -6.25 0.21 -13.55
CA LEU A 135 -5.64 0.09 -14.88
C LEU A 135 -6.69 -0.07 -16.01
N GLY A 136 -7.77 -0.81 -15.74
CA GLY A 136 -8.88 -0.99 -16.68
C GLY A 136 -9.66 0.31 -16.94
N GLN A 137 -9.86 1.12 -15.90
CA GLN A 137 -10.53 2.43 -16.01
C GLN A 137 -9.69 3.46 -16.76
N SER A 138 -8.37 3.53 -16.50
CA SER A 138 -7.46 4.43 -17.22
C SER A 138 -7.39 4.10 -18.72
N ALA A 139 -7.37 2.81 -19.07
CA ALA A 139 -7.36 2.37 -20.47
C ALA A 139 -8.67 2.75 -21.20
N ALA A 140 -9.82 2.64 -20.53
CA ALA A 140 -11.11 3.05 -21.10
C ALA A 140 -11.19 4.57 -21.33
N GLN A 141 -10.69 5.39 -20.40
CA GLN A 141 -10.67 6.85 -20.54
C GLN A 141 -9.73 7.32 -21.67
N GLN A 142 -8.62 6.63 -21.90
CA GLN A 142 -7.71 6.93 -23.02
C GLN A 142 -8.31 6.55 -24.39
N ALA A 143 -9.09 5.47 -24.46
CA ALA A 143 -9.78 5.07 -25.69
C ALA A 143 -10.89 6.05 -26.09
N ASP A 144 -11.65 6.56 -25.12
CA ASP A 144 -12.78 7.48 -25.36
C ASP A 144 -12.31 8.89 -25.78
N GLY A 145 -11.15 9.33 -25.28
CA GLY A 145 -10.53 10.60 -25.70
C GLY A 145 -9.92 10.57 -27.12
N ALA A 146 -9.55 9.39 -27.63
CA ALA A 146 -8.96 9.24 -28.96
C ALA A 146 -9.99 9.27 -30.11
N ASP A 147 -11.27 9.01 -29.81
CA ASP A 147 -12.33 8.97 -30.83
C ASP A 147 -12.87 10.37 -31.18
N ILE A 148 -12.75 11.34 -30.26
CA ILE A 148 -13.20 12.72 -30.47
C ILE A 148 -12.27 13.49 -31.43
N SER A 149 -10.98 13.13 -31.50
CA SER A 149 -10.01 13.78 -32.40
C SER A 149 -10.09 13.32 -33.87
N ARG A 150 -10.92 12.32 -34.21
CA ARG A 150 -11.10 11.86 -35.60
C ARG A 150 -12.32 12.44 -36.32
N SER A 151 -13.13 13.24 -35.63
CA SER A 151 -14.34 13.85 -36.21
C SER A 151 -14.17 15.30 -36.70
N ALA A 152 -12.94 15.83 -36.69
CA ALA A 152 -12.61 17.14 -37.24
C ALA A 152 -11.72 16.99 -38.49
N GLN A 153 -12.31 16.47 -39.58
CA GLN A 153 -11.78 16.59 -40.94
C GLN A 153 -12.83 17.23 -41.84
#